data_AF-A0AAU7CU16-F1
#
_entry.id   AF-A0AAU7CU16-F1
#
_cell.length_a   1.000
_cell.length_b   1.000
_cell.length_c   1.000
_cell.angle_alpha   90.00
_cell.angle_beta   90.00
_cell.angle_gamma   90.00
#
_symmetry.space_group_name_H-M   'P 1'
#
loop_
_entity.id
_entity.type
_entity.pdbx_description
1 polymer ?
#
loop_
_entity_poly.entity_id
_entity_poly.type
_entity_poly.pdbx_seq_one_letter_code
_entity_poly.pdbx_strand_id
1 'polypeptide(L)'
;MHPKVPTLDCERLGNHLAHSRVEAGLSQAALAARSGLAQQQVSLFEAGLRIPTLPQALRIARTLDIPIQRLLTGSDGPGAGPADLAIELRRLGVIDLRVGDSAVPGSFRRPEEVINLAIAGESPDPRIVEAIPATLAWNELDPDLLVGHSKAAGMTRRLAWLADIALAIDRQSGFPGGCRKGPLERFLLQAKLPGASEPWEDLGKPATERSTSPLWRRWRIAYDADLSQFRQRAEHLQSLRIGSATRPAWLRGRVIVTVPQGSDPAGYPLSPPPVKPRSPKKVAFKRTTAVRRRRRPDDQ
;
A
#
# COMPACT_ATOMS: atom_id res chain seq x y z
N MET A 1 -8.36 7.13 -23.32
CA MET A 1 -9.46 7.30 -22.36
C MET A 1 -8.86 7.15 -20.97
N HIS A 2 -8.46 8.25 -20.33
CA HIS A 2 -7.86 8.18 -18.99
C HIS A 2 -8.96 7.79 -17.99
N PRO A 3 -8.76 6.75 -17.16
CA PRO A 3 -9.68 6.49 -16.05
C PRO A 3 -9.71 7.75 -15.18
N LYS A 4 -10.92 8.26 -14.94
CA LYS A 4 -11.13 9.39 -14.04
C LYS A 4 -10.70 8.90 -12.66
N VAL A 5 -9.59 9.42 -12.13
CA VAL A 5 -9.26 9.28 -10.71
C VAL A 5 -10.53 9.65 -9.94
N PRO A 6 -10.98 8.86 -8.94
CA PRO A 6 -12.08 9.29 -8.10
C PRO A 6 -11.59 10.52 -7.33
N THR A 7 -11.85 11.71 -7.88
CA THR A 7 -11.74 12.94 -7.11
C THR A 7 -12.73 12.79 -5.97
N LEU A 8 -12.22 12.97 -4.76
CA LEU A 8 -13.03 12.92 -3.55
C LEU A 8 -14.03 14.07 -3.63
N ASP A 9 -15.25 13.79 -4.11
CA ASP A 9 -16.31 14.77 -4.15
C ASP A 9 -16.93 14.89 -2.74
N CYS A 10 -17.40 16.08 -2.39
CA CYS A 10 -17.97 16.35 -1.08
C CYS A 10 -19.20 15.46 -0.80
N GLU A 11 -19.92 15.11 -1.87
CA GLU A 11 -21.16 14.34 -1.83
C GLU A 11 -20.90 12.88 -1.42
N ARG A 12 -19.91 12.20 -2.01
CA ARG A 12 -19.50 10.84 -1.64
C ARG A 12 -19.02 10.78 -0.21
N LEU A 13 -18.16 11.73 0.21
CA LEU A 13 -17.71 11.77 1.61
C LEU A 13 -18.90 11.95 2.56
N GLY A 14 -19.83 12.84 2.22
CA GLY A 14 -21.06 13.06 2.99
C GLY A 14 -21.91 11.80 3.10
N ASN A 15 -22.09 11.09 1.98
CA ASN A 15 -22.82 9.83 1.92
C ASN A 15 -22.15 8.73 2.75
N HIS A 16 -20.83 8.55 2.64
CA HIS A 16 -20.09 7.57 3.45
C HIS A 16 -20.20 7.89 4.94
N LEU A 17 -20.06 9.16 5.31
CA LEU A 17 -20.23 9.62 6.69
C LEU A 17 -21.64 9.31 7.22
N ALA A 18 -22.67 9.66 6.46
CA ALA A 18 -24.06 9.41 6.84
C ALA A 18 -24.33 7.91 7.01
N HIS A 19 -23.83 7.09 6.07
CA HIS A 19 -23.97 5.64 6.11
C HIS A 19 -23.30 5.04 7.34
N SER A 20 -22.01 5.34 7.57
CA SER A 20 -21.28 4.83 8.74
C SER A 20 -21.85 5.32 10.07
N ARG A 21 -22.39 6.55 10.12
CA ARG A 21 -23.08 7.05 11.30
C ARG A 21 -24.33 6.21 11.60
N VAL A 22 -25.13 5.88 10.58
CA VAL A 22 -26.34 5.07 10.72
C VAL A 22 -26.00 3.64 11.12
N GLU A 23 -24.97 3.04 10.52
CA GLU A 23 -24.46 1.71 10.92
C GLU A 23 -24.04 1.67 12.39
N ALA A 24 -23.43 2.75 12.90
CA ALA A 24 -23.08 2.90 14.31
C ALA A 24 -24.27 3.23 15.24
N GLY A 25 -25.49 3.34 14.69
CA GLY A 25 -26.70 3.65 15.46
C GLY A 25 -26.74 5.06 16.06
N LEU A 26 -25.99 6.02 15.49
CA LEU A 26 -25.88 7.38 16.03
C LEU A 26 -26.77 8.37 15.30
N SER A 27 -27.35 9.33 16.04
CA SER A 27 -27.91 10.54 15.43
C SER A 27 -26.79 11.54 15.08
N GLN A 28 -27.08 12.53 14.22
CA GLN A 28 -26.11 13.60 13.90
C GLN A 28 -25.66 14.35 15.16
N ALA A 29 -26.59 14.62 16.09
CA ALA A 29 -26.30 15.25 17.37
C ALA A 29 -25.40 14.37 18.26
N ALA A 30 -25.67 13.06 18.30
CA ALA A 30 -24.85 12.11 19.08
C ALA A 30 -23.42 12.00 18.52
N LEU A 31 -23.27 11.91 17.19
CA LEU A 31 -21.96 11.91 16.55
C LEU A 31 -21.21 13.22 16.83
N ALA A 32 -21.88 14.36 16.68
CA ALA A 32 -21.30 15.68 16.92
C ALA A 32 -20.78 15.81 18.37
N ALA A 33 -21.60 15.45 19.35
CA ALA A 33 -21.22 15.49 20.76
C ALA A 33 -20.00 14.59 21.05
N ARG A 34 -20.01 13.35 20.55
CA ARG A 34 -18.91 12.39 20.78
C ARG A 34 -17.61 12.74 20.05
N SER A 35 -17.69 13.45 18.93
CA SER A 35 -16.52 13.87 18.14
C SER A 35 -16.02 15.28 18.49
N GLY A 36 -16.71 16.00 19.39
CA GLY A 36 -16.38 17.38 19.76
C GLY A 36 -16.61 18.37 18.62
N LEU A 37 -17.73 18.20 17.90
CA LEU A 37 -18.17 19.03 16.79
C LEU A 37 -19.56 19.61 17.08
N ALA A 38 -19.94 20.67 16.36
CA ALA A 38 -21.32 21.15 16.39
C ALA A 38 -22.19 20.28 15.46
N GLN A 39 -23.44 20.01 15.85
CA GLN A 39 -24.39 19.23 15.03
C GLN A 39 -24.53 19.81 13.62
N GLN A 40 -24.57 21.13 13.48
CA GLN A 40 -24.62 21.82 12.20
C GLN A 40 -23.42 21.48 11.31
N GLN A 41 -22.22 21.26 11.88
CA GLN A 41 -21.06 20.84 11.10
C GLN A 41 -21.27 19.44 10.52
N VAL A 42 -21.76 18.49 11.32
CA VAL A 42 -22.06 17.13 10.86
C VAL A 42 -23.12 17.14 9.75
N SER A 43 -24.18 17.93 9.91
CA SER A 43 -25.21 18.09 8.88
C SER A 43 -24.65 18.66 7.57
N LEU A 44 -23.79 19.69 7.62
CA LEU A 44 -23.15 20.25 6.43
C LEU A 44 -22.18 19.27 5.76
N PHE A 45 -21.50 18.43 6.54
CA PHE A 45 -20.62 17.39 6.01
C PHE A 45 -21.44 16.30 5.30
N GLU A 46 -22.49 15.78 5.94
CA GLU A 46 -23.36 14.75 5.37
C GLU A 46 -24.10 15.22 4.11
N ALA A 47 -24.48 16.49 4.05
CA ALA A 47 -25.11 17.10 2.86
C ALA A 47 -24.12 17.41 1.72
N GLY A 48 -22.83 17.12 1.88
CA GLY A 48 -21.80 17.45 0.88
C GLY A 48 -21.56 18.95 0.69
N LEU A 49 -22.06 19.79 1.59
CA LEU A 49 -21.94 21.26 1.52
C LEU A 49 -20.59 21.74 2.07
N ARG A 50 -19.87 20.90 2.82
CA ARG A 50 -18.57 21.24 3.40
C ARG A 50 -17.69 19.99 3.57
N ILE A 51 -16.39 20.13 3.29
CA ILE A 51 -15.40 19.08 3.58
C ILE A 51 -14.87 19.25 5.01
N PRO A 52 -14.87 18.18 5.84
CA PRO A 52 -14.22 18.23 7.15
C PRO A 52 -12.71 18.41 6.99
N THR A 53 -12.08 19.18 7.87
CA THR A 53 -10.61 19.20 7.92
C THR A 53 -10.08 17.83 8.32
N LEU A 54 -8.83 17.50 7.97
CA LEU A 54 -8.24 16.20 8.34
C LEU A 54 -8.36 15.89 9.85
N PRO A 55 -8.08 16.82 10.78
CA PRO A 55 -8.32 16.59 12.21
C PRO A 55 -9.80 16.32 12.57
N GLN A 56 -10.75 16.91 11.87
CA GLN A 56 -12.19 16.64 12.07
C GLN A 56 -12.55 15.25 11.57
N ALA A 57 -12.12 14.89 10.36
CA ALA A 57 -12.36 13.59 9.77
C ALA A 57 -11.75 12.46 10.62
N LEU A 58 -10.53 12.65 11.14
CA LEU A 58 -9.88 11.70 12.06
C LEU A 58 -10.59 11.57 13.42
N ARG A 59 -11.24 12.63 13.91
CA ARG A 59 -12.07 12.54 15.14
C ARG A 59 -13.34 11.76 14.87
N ILE A 60 -14.03 12.07 13.76
CA ILE A 60 -15.23 11.36 13.32
C ILE A 60 -14.95 9.86 13.15
N ALA A 61 -13.89 9.51 12.40
CA ALA A 61 -13.50 8.12 12.16
C ALA A 61 -13.24 7.36 13.48
N ARG A 62 -12.51 7.98 14.43
CA ARG A 62 -12.28 7.42 15.77
C ARG A 62 -13.57 7.26 16.58
N THR A 63 -14.49 8.22 16.51
CA THR A 63 -15.79 8.15 17.21
C THR A 63 -16.67 7.03 16.66
N LEU A 64 -16.58 6.76 15.36
CA LEU A 64 -17.33 5.70 14.68
C LEU A 64 -16.61 4.34 14.72
N ASP A 65 -15.39 4.28 15.25
CA ASP A 65 -14.51 3.10 15.24
C ASP A 65 -14.28 2.51 13.83
N ILE A 66 -14.07 3.38 12.85
CA ILE A 66 -13.80 3.00 11.45
C ILE A 66 -12.47 3.56 10.97
N PRO A 67 -11.82 2.92 9.98
CA PRO A 67 -10.67 3.51 9.31
C PRO A 67 -11.08 4.80 8.57
N ILE A 68 -10.17 5.78 8.51
CA ILE A 68 -10.41 7.04 7.78
C ILE A 68 -10.74 6.79 6.30
N GLN A 69 -10.22 5.70 5.74
CA GLN A 69 -10.49 5.22 4.39
C GLN A 69 -11.98 5.01 4.14
N ARG A 70 -12.74 4.48 5.12
CA ARG A 70 -14.18 4.28 4.94
C ARG A 70 -14.92 5.58 4.67
N LEU A 71 -14.49 6.69 5.28
CA LEU A 71 -15.04 8.02 4.98
C LEU A 71 -14.63 8.50 3.57
N LEU A 72 -13.41 8.18 3.14
CA LEU A 72 -12.85 8.68 1.89
C LEU A 72 -13.30 7.90 0.65
N THR A 73 -13.32 6.57 0.74
CA THR A 73 -13.54 5.63 -0.37
C THR A 73 -14.78 4.77 -0.21
N GLY A 74 -15.40 4.77 0.97
CA GLY A 74 -16.52 3.88 1.29
C GLY A 74 -16.09 2.45 1.64
N SER A 75 -14.78 2.18 1.74
CA SER A 75 -14.21 0.86 2.01
C SER A 75 -13.31 0.87 3.26
N ASP A 76 -13.31 -0.24 4.01
CA ASP A 76 -12.45 -0.38 5.19
C ASP A 76 -10.96 -0.56 4.85
N GLY A 77 -10.67 -0.97 3.61
CA GLY A 77 -9.31 -1.22 3.13
C GLY A 77 -9.03 -0.57 1.78
N PRO A 78 -7.75 -0.53 1.38
CA PRO A 78 -7.37 -0.19 0.01
C PRO A 78 -7.99 -1.20 -0.97
N GLY A 79 -8.17 -0.79 -2.23
CA GLY A 79 -8.64 -1.70 -3.27
C GLY A 79 -7.65 -2.85 -3.53
N ALA A 80 -8.07 -3.79 -4.37
CA ALA A 80 -7.24 -4.91 -4.82
C ALA A 80 -6.62 -4.67 -6.21
N GLY A 81 -6.80 -3.48 -6.78
CA GLY A 81 -6.29 -3.17 -8.12
C GLY A 81 -4.76 -2.97 -8.13
N PRO A 82 -4.12 -3.04 -9.31
CA PRO A 82 -2.68 -2.77 -9.44
C PRO A 82 -2.26 -1.41 -8.87
N ALA A 83 -3.11 -0.39 -8.97
CA ALA A 83 -2.88 0.94 -8.41
C ALA A 83 -2.87 0.96 -6.88
N ASP A 84 -3.70 0.13 -6.24
CA ASP A 84 -3.78 0.02 -4.78
C ASP A 84 -2.60 -0.79 -4.22
N LEU A 85 -2.14 -1.80 -4.97
CA LEU A 85 -1.05 -2.69 -4.56
C LEU A 85 0.33 -2.11 -4.89
N ALA A 86 0.43 -1.10 -5.76
CA ALA A 86 1.69 -0.62 -6.32
C ALA A 86 2.74 -0.25 -5.27
N ILE A 87 2.33 0.48 -4.23
CA ILE A 87 3.24 0.92 -3.16
C ILE A 87 3.72 -0.27 -2.32
N GLU A 88 2.83 -1.22 -2.07
CA GLU A 88 3.12 -2.42 -1.28
C GLU A 88 4.05 -3.36 -2.05
N LEU A 89 3.75 -3.65 -3.32
CA LEU A 89 4.61 -4.42 -4.22
C LEU A 89 6.00 -3.79 -4.39
N ARG A 90 6.07 -2.46 -4.47
CA ARG A 90 7.34 -1.74 -4.50
C ARG A 90 8.16 -1.95 -3.23
N ARG A 91 7.52 -1.99 -2.05
CA ARG A 91 8.20 -2.34 -0.78
C ARG A 91 8.69 -3.78 -0.76
N LEU A 92 7.96 -4.70 -1.40
CA LEU A 92 8.36 -6.10 -1.54
C LEU A 92 9.46 -6.33 -2.58
N GLY A 93 9.83 -5.30 -3.36
CA GLY A 93 10.95 -5.36 -4.30
C GLY A 93 10.59 -5.17 -5.77
N VAL A 94 9.30 -5.02 -6.11
CA VAL A 94 8.82 -4.75 -7.47
C VAL A 94 8.93 -3.24 -7.77
N ILE A 95 10.16 -2.76 -7.86
CA ILE A 95 10.45 -1.31 -7.80
C ILE A 95 10.27 -0.54 -9.10
N ASP A 96 10.08 -1.24 -10.21
CA ASP A 96 9.84 -0.68 -11.54
C ASP A 96 8.35 -0.58 -11.91
N LEU A 97 7.46 -0.98 -10.99
CA LEU A 97 6.02 -0.80 -11.16
C LEU A 97 5.69 0.70 -11.18
N ARG A 98 5.36 1.23 -12.37
CA ARG A 98 4.91 2.61 -12.55
C ARG A 98 3.40 2.62 -12.75
N VAL A 99 2.65 2.99 -11.71
CA VAL A 99 1.21 3.20 -11.81
C VAL A 99 0.92 4.68 -11.60
N GLY A 100 0.29 5.31 -12.60
CA GLY A 100 0.06 6.76 -12.63
C GLY A 100 -0.74 7.28 -11.43
N ASP A 101 -1.67 6.47 -10.93
CA ASP A 101 -2.57 6.81 -9.83
C ASP A 101 -2.37 5.87 -8.63
N SER A 102 -1.11 5.65 -8.23
CA SER A 102 -0.81 4.78 -7.07
C SER A 102 -1.53 5.31 -5.81
N ALA A 103 -2.43 4.51 -5.24
CA ALA A 103 -3.13 4.88 -4.02
C ALA A 103 -2.23 4.63 -2.80
N VAL A 104 -2.23 5.55 -1.83
CA VAL A 104 -1.57 5.31 -0.55
C VAL A 104 -2.49 4.40 0.27
N PRO A 105 -2.08 3.16 0.59
CA PRO A 105 -2.89 2.30 1.41
C PRO A 105 -2.98 2.93 2.80
N GLY A 106 -4.20 3.21 3.28
CA GLY A 106 -4.37 3.79 4.60
C GLY A 106 -4.06 2.81 5.74
N SER A 107 -3.93 1.51 5.42
CA SER A 107 -3.28 0.48 6.24
C SER A 107 -2.48 -0.43 5.31
N PHE A 108 -1.22 -0.70 5.66
CA PHE A 108 -0.39 -1.65 4.91
C PHE A 108 -0.88 -3.07 5.19
N ARG A 109 -1.21 -3.80 4.14
CA ARG A 109 -1.52 -5.23 4.19
C ARG A 109 -0.25 -6.02 4.51
N ARG A 110 -0.45 -7.24 5.00
CA ARG A 110 0.63 -8.21 5.18
C ARG A 110 1.21 -8.60 3.81
N PRO A 111 2.53 -8.83 3.68
CA PRO A 111 3.15 -9.25 2.43
C PRO A 111 2.44 -10.42 1.73
N GLU A 112 2.00 -11.40 2.51
CA GLU A 112 1.31 -12.60 2.03
C GLU A 112 -0.01 -12.27 1.34
N GLU A 113 -0.77 -11.33 1.91
CA GLU A 113 -2.01 -10.84 1.32
C GLU A 113 -1.74 -10.08 0.02
N VAL A 114 -0.76 -9.16 0.04
CA VAL A 114 -0.39 -8.36 -1.13
C VAL A 114 0.02 -9.26 -2.31
N ILE A 115 0.85 -10.27 -2.06
CA ILE A 115 1.31 -11.21 -3.08
C ILE A 115 0.12 -12.00 -3.66
N ASN A 116 -0.81 -12.44 -2.81
CA ASN A 116 -2.01 -13.16 -3.26
C ASN A 116 -2.93 -12.28 -4.11
N LEU A 117 -3.19 -11.05 -3.68
CA LEU A 117 -4.02 -10.11 -4.43
C LEU A 117 -3.37 -9.71 -5.76
N ALA A 118 -2.05 -9.61 -5.80
CA ALA A 118 -1.29 -9.26 -7.00
C ALA A 118 -1.39 -10.30 -8.13
N ILE A 119 -1.67 -11.56 -7.80
CA ILE A 119 -1.89 -12.64 -8.77
C ILE A 119 -3.35 -13.05 -8.89
N ALA A 120 -4.26 -12.34 -8.23
CA ALA A 120 -5.69 -12.61 -8.29
C ALA A 120 -6.30 -12.12 -9.61
N GLY A 121 -7.48 -12.62 -9.93
CA GLY A 121 -8.22 -12.28 -11.16
C GLY A 121 -7.89 -13.21 -12.34
N GLU A 122 -8.59 -13.02 -13.46
CA GLU A 122 -8.45 -13.91 -14.64
C GLU A 122 -7.15 -13.65 -15.40
N SER A 123 -6.76 -12.38 -15.54
CA SER A 123 -5.60 -11.94 -16.32
C SER A 123 -4.74 -10.93 -15.55
N PRO A 124 -4.00 -11.37 -14.50
CA PRO A 124 -3.07 -10.49 -13.79
C PRO A 124 -1.96 -9.97 -14.72
N ASP A 125 -1.40 -8.79 -14.41
CA ASP A 125 -0.33 -8.19 -15.21
C ASP A 125 0.90 -9.12 -15.26
N PRO A 126 1.37 -9.55 -16.46
CA PRO A 126 2.53 -10.42 -16.61
C PRO A 126 3.78 -9.94 -15.86
N ARG A 127 4.00 -8.62 -15.80
CA ARG A 127 5.16 -8.03 -15.11
C ARG A 127 5.11 -8.23 -13.59
N ILE A 128 3.89 -8.29 -13.04
CA ILE A 128 3.65 -8.59 -11.63
C ILE A 128 3.86 -10.09 -11.41
N VAL A 129 3.21 -10.94 -12.21
CA VAL A 129 3.33 -12.41 -12.11
C VAL A 129 4.80 -12.84 -12.17
N GLU A 130 5.54 -12.33 -13.16
CA GLU A 130 6.96 -12.64 -13.37
C GLU A 130 7.86 -12.11 -12.25
N ALA A 131 7.41 -11.09 -11.50
CA ALA A 131 8.13 -10.55 -10.35
C ALA A 131 7.86 -11.31 -9.04
N ILE A 132 6.75 -12.07 -8.94
CA ILE A 132 6.35 -12.72 -7.69
C ILE A 132 7.40 -13.68 -7.14
N PRO A 133 8.10 -14.53 -7.93
CA PRO A 133 9.14 -15.39 -7.39
C PRO A 133 10.24 -14.61 -6.64
N ALA A 134 10.55 -13.40 -7.09
CA ALA A 134 11.48 -12.52 -6.39
C ALA A 134 10.89 -11.96 -5.09
N THR A 135 9.61 -11.57 -5.09
CA THR A 135 8.92 -11.15 -3.86
C THR A 135 8.86 -12.27 -2.82
N LEU A 136 8.65 -13.51 -3.25
CA LEU A 136 8.64 -14.69 -2.38
C LEU A 136 10.03 -15.00 -1.83
N ALA A 137 11.06 -14.90 -2.66
CA ALA A 137 12.43 -15.22 -2.27
C ALA A 137 13.05 -14.21 -1.29
N TRP A 138 12.74 -12.91 -1.44
CA TRP A 138 13.43 -11.84 -0.72
C TRP A 138 12.81 -11.45 0.63
N ASN A 139 11.52 -11.71 0.81
CA ASN A 139 10.79 -11.21 1.97
C ASN A 139 10.64 -12.29 3.05
N GLU A 140 10.54 -11.84 4.30
CA GLU A 140 10.22 -12.73 5.41
C GLU A 140 8.72 -12.98 5.42
N LEU A 141 8.35 -14.22 5.10
CA LEU A 141 6.96 -14.63 4.93
C LEU A 141 6.60 -15.70 5.95
N ASP A 142 5.37 -15.62 6.45
CA ASP A 142 4.75 -16.64 7.27
C ASP A 142 4.05 -17.68 6.35
N PRO A 143 4.47 -18.96 6.38
CA PRO A 143 3.89 -19.98 5.52
C PRO A 143 2.40 -20.23 5.81
N ASP A 144 1.96 -20.09 7.06
CA ASP A 144 0.57 -20.35 7.43
C ASP A 144 -0.34 -19.22 6.94
N LEU A 145 0.15 -17.98 6.92
CA LEU A 145 -0.55 -16.85 6.31
C LEU A 145 -0.59 -16.95 4.77
N LEU A 146 0.50 -17.41 4.12
CA LEU A 146 0.48 -17.69 2.68
C LEU A 146 -0.59 -18.72 2.32
N VAL A 147 -0.71 -19.79 3.11
CA VAL A 147 -1.77 -20.79 2.94
C VAL A 147 -3.15 -20.18 3.19
N GLY A 148 -3.32 -19.44 4.29
CA GLY A 148 -4.60 -18.83 4.66
C GLY A 148 -5.14 -17.90 3.58
N HIS A 149 -4.33 -16.91 3.15
CA HIS A 149 -4.71 -15.97 2.12
C HIS A 149 -4.91 -16.63 0.75
N SER A 150 -4.04 -17.58 0.37
CA SER A 150 -4.17 -18.24 -0.92
C SER A 150 -5.40 -19.15 -1.00
N LYS A 151 -5.78 -19.81 0.10
CA LYS A 151 -7.03 -20.59 0.16
C LYS A 151 -8.25 -19.68 0.08
N ALA A 152 -8.27 -18.59 0.86
CA ALA A 152 -9.38 -17.64 0.86
C ALA A 152 -9.62 -17.02 -0.53
N ALA A 153 -8.55 -16.77 -1.29
CA ALA A 153 -8.62 -16.21 -2.63
C ALA A 153 -8.72 -17.27 -3.75
N GLY A 154 -8.62 -18.57 -3.45
CA GLY A 154 -8.54 -19.63 -4.47
C GLY A 154 -7.24 -19.62 -5.30
N MET A 155 -6.17 -18.98 -4.80
CA MET A 155 -4.91 -18.74 -5.50
C MET A 155 -3.79 -19.73 -5.12
N THR A 156 -4.07 -20.75 -4.30
CA THR A 156 -3.04 -21.69 -3.79
C THR A 156 -2.21 -22.33 -4.90
N ARG A 157 -2.85 -22.76 -6.01
CA ARG A 157 -2.14 -23.38 -7.14
C ARG A 157 -1.16 -22.42 -7.81
N ARG A 158 -1.61 -21.20 -8.12
CA ARG A 158 -0.76 -20.15 -8.72
C ARG A 158 0.41 -19.80 -7.82
N LEU A 159 0.14 -19.57 -6.54
CA LEU A 159 1.16 -19.18 -5.57
C LEU A 159 2.19 -20.29 -5.35
N ALA A 160 1.74 -21.55 -5.27
CA ALA A 160 2.62 -22.69 -5.13
C ALA A 160 3.50 -22.91 -6.37
N TRP A 161 2.95 -22.74 -7.58
CA TRP A 161 3.74 -22.74 -8.80
C TRP A 161 4.84 -21.67 -8.79
N LEU A 162 4.52 -20.43 -8.38
CA LEU A 162 5.49 -19.33 -8.31
C LEU A 162 6.55 -19.52 -7.21
N ALA A 163 6.17 -20.08 -6.07
CA ALA A 163 7.11 -20.45 -4.99
C ALA A 163 8.08 -21.55 -5.44
N ASP A 164 7.57 -22.53 -6.17
CA ASP A 164 8.34 -23.63 -6.71
C ASP A 164 9.29 -23.17 -7.85
N ILE A 165 8.89 -22.18 -8.65
CA ILE A 165 9.80 -21.48 -9.58
C ILE A 165 10.95 -20.84 -8.83
N ALA A 166 10.68 -20.10 -7.74
CA ALA A 166 11.72 -19.46 -6.94
C ALA A 166 12.74 -20.48 -6.41
N LEU A 167 12.26 -21.61 -5.87
CA LEU A 167 13.10 -22.71 -5.40
C LEU A 167 13.82 -23.45 -6.54
N ALA A 168 13.23 -23.54 -7.73
CA ALA A 168 13.87 -24.16 -8.89
C ALA A 168 15.05 -23.31 -9.40
N ILE A 169 14.86 -22.00 -9.56
CA ILE A 169 15.92 -21.06 -9.93
C ILE A 169 17.04 -21.10 -8.90
N ASP A 170 16.67 -21.08 -7.61
CA ASP A 170 17.64 -21.12 -6.52
C ASP A 170 18.47 -22.41 -6.50
N ARG A 171 17.84 -23.58 -6.76
CA ARG A 171 18.56 -24.86 -6.84
C ARG A 171 19.51 -24.95 -8.03
N GLN A 172 19.21 -24.30 -9.16
CA GLN A 172 20.05 -24.37 -10.36
C GLN A 172 21.32 -23.54 -10.22
N SER A 173 21.27 -22.38 -9.58
CA SER A 173 22.40 -21.44 -9.58
C SER A 173 22.37 -20.38 -8.47
N GLY A 174 21.49 -20.53 -7.48
CA GLY A 174 21.16 -19.47 -6.53
C GLY A 174 20.19 -18.44 -7.11
N PHE A 175 19.27 -17.96 -6.26
CA PHE A 175 18.31 -16.93 -6.67
C PHE A 175 18.95 -15.54 -6.69
N PRO A 176 18.71 -14.71 -7.74
CA PRO A 176 19.18 -13.32 -7.77
C PRO A 176 18.72 -12.53 -6.54
N GLY A 177 19.66 -12.08 -5.70
CA GLY A 177 19.35 -11.36 -4.44
C GLY A 177 19.12 -12.26 -3.22
N GLY A 178 19.36 -13.57 -3.35
CA GLY A 178 19.20 -14.57 -2.30
C GLY A 178 17.77 -15.11 -2.19
N CYS A 179 17.64 -16.29 -1.57
CA CYS A 179 16.35 -16.96 -1.38
C CYS A 179 16.17 -17.43 0.06
N ARG A 180 15.08 -17.00 0.71
CA ARG A 180 14.61 -17.55 1.99
C ARG A 180 13.80 -18.82 1.74
N LYS A 181 14.48 -19.94 1.53
CA LYS A 181 13.86 -21.22 1.10
C LYS A 181 12.89 -21.83 2.11
N GLY A 182 13.24 -21.80 3.40
CA GLY A 182 12.50 -22.52 4.44
C GLY A 182 10.99 -22.22 4.52
N PRO A 183 10.55 -20.95 4.52
CA PRO A 183 9.12 -20.63 4.43
C PRO A 183 8.45 -21.15 3.15
N LEU A 184 9.10 -21.05 2.00
CA LEU A 184 8.54 -21.52 0.72
C LEU A 184 8.41 -23.04 0.68
N GLU A 185 9.42 -23.77 1.17
CA GLU A 185 9.38 -25.23 1.27
C GLU A 185 8.25 -25.68 2.20
N ARG A 186 8.08 -25.04 3.36
CA ARG A 186 6.95 -25.32 4.27
C ARG A 186 5.61 -25.03 3.63
N PHE A 187 5.47 -23.91 2.93
CA PHE A 187 4.26 -23.57 2.18
C PHE A 187 3.93 -24.64 1.12
N LEU A 188 4.91 -25.09 0.33
CA LEU A 188 4.71 -26.11 -0.69
C LEU A 188 4.30 -27.47 -0.10
N LEU A 189 4.80 -27.84 1.07
CA LEU A 189 4.38 -29.06 1.78
C LEU A 189 2.89 -29.02 2.17
N GLN A 190 2.35 -27.81 2.42
CA GLN A 190 0.94 -27.62 2.76
C GLN A 190 0.03 -27.41 1.53
N ALA A 191 0.61 -27.07 0.37
CA ALA A 191 -0.13 -26.85 -0.86
C ALA A 191 -0.54 -28.18 -1.51
N LYS A 192 -1.83 -28.31 -1.87
CA LYS A 192 -2.33 -29.48 -2.59
C LYS A 192 -2.01 -29.37 -4.08
N LEU A 193 -1.50 -30.45 -4.65
CA LEU A 193 -1.33 -30.56 -6.10
C LEU A 193 -2.70 -30.63 -6.79
N PRO A 194 -2.84 -30.02 -7.97
CA PRO A 194 -4.08 -30.10 -8.73
C PRO A 194 -4.33 -31.53 -9.24
N GLY A 195 -5.60 -31.93 -9.25
CA GLY A 195 -6.02 -33.22 -9.78
C GLY A 195 -5.79 -33.34 -11.29
N ALA A 196 -5.70 -34.58 -11.81
CA ALA A 196 -5.49 -34.84 -13.23
C ALA A 196 -6.63 -34.30 -14.13
N SER A 197 -7.83 -34.15 -13.58
CA SER A 197 -9.03 -33.64 -14.24
C SER A 197 -9.18 -32.12 -14.18
N GLU A 198 -8.39 -31.41 -13.36
CA GLU A 198 -8.51 -29.95 -13.25
C GLU A 198 -8.08 -29.25 -14.55
N PRO A 199 -8.72 -28.14 -14.95
CA PRO A 199 -8.30 -27.40 -16.13
C PRO A 199 -6.89 -26.81 -15.95
N TRP A 200 -6.19 -26.65 -17.06
CA TRP A 200 -4.95 -25.89 -17.10
C TRP A 200 -5.24 -24.41 -16.91
N GLU A 201 -4.32 -23.70 -16.30
CA GLU A 201 -4.45 -22.27 -16.02
C GLU A 201 -3.30 -21.48 -16.63
N ASP A 202 -3.61 -20.41 -17.36
CA ASP A 202 -2.65 -19.61 -18.11
C ASP A 202 -2.43 -18.20 -17.53
N LEU A 203 -3.17 -17.83 -16.48
CA LEU A 203 -3.15 -16.49 -15.87
C LEU A 203 -3.32 -15.35 -16.90
N GLY A 204 -4.12 -15.58 -17.95
CA GLY A 204 -4.38 -14.60 -19.00
C GLY A 204 -3.24 -14.42 -20.01
N LYS A 205 -2.21 -15.27 -19.96
CA LYS A 205 -1.07 -15.28 -20.89
C LYS A 205 -0.77 -16.72 -21.35
N PRO A 206 -1.60 -17.31 -22.23
CA PRO A 206 -1.46 -18.69 -22.67
C PRO A 206 -0.18 -18.92 -23.47
N ALA A 207 0.55 -19.98 -23.13
CA ALA A 207 1.70 -20.44 -23.89
C ALA A 207 1.28 -20.91 -25.28
N THR A 208 2.04 -20.49 -26.30
CA THR A 208 1.79 -20.87 -27.70
C THR A 208 1.93 -22.38 -27.90
N GLU A 209 2.82 -23.01 -27.14
CA GLU A 209 3.01 -24.46 -27.09
C GLU A 209 2.92 -24.96 -25.64
N ARG A 210 2.49 -26.20 -25.44
CA ARG A 210 2.41 -26.78 -24.08
C ARG A 210 3.81 -26.93 -23.50
N SER A 211 4.05 -26.29 -22.37
CA SER A 211 5.33 -26.36 -21.65
C SER A 211 5.71 -27.82 -21.37
N THR A 212 6.92 -28.19 -21.79
CA THR A 212 7.54 -29.48 -21.52
C THR A 212 8.12 -29.57 -20.11
N SER A 213 8.19 -28.44 -19.40
CA SER A 213 8.76 -28.36 -18.05
C SER A 213 7.96 -29.19 -17.05
N PRO A 214 8.61 -30.11 -16.29
CA PRO A 214 7.95 -30.89 -15.24
C PRO A 214 7.24 -30.02 -14.21
N LEU A 215 7.76 -28.81 -13.96
CA LEU A 215 7.20 -27.86 -12.99
C LEU A 215 5.83 -27.32 -13.46
N TRP A 216 5.72 -26.91 -14.72
CA TRP A 216 4.45 -26.43 -15.29
C TRP A 216 3.41 -27.56 -15.31
N ARG A 217 3.83 -28.77 -15.68
CA ARG A 217 2.98 -29.96 -15.68
C ARG A 217 2.48 -30.32 -14.28
N ARG A 218 3.37 -30.28 -13.27
CA ARG A 218 3.03 -30.59 -11.87
C ARG A 218 1.91 -29.70 -11.35
N TRP A 219 1.95 -28.41 -11.68
CA TRP A 219 0.97 -27.43 -11.23
C TRP A 219 -0.14 -27.15 -12.25
N ARG A 220 -0.14 -27.84 -13.40
CA ARG A 220 -1.07 -27.64 -14.51
C ARG A 220 -1.19 -26.17 -14.95
N ILE A 221 -0.05 -25.48 -15.01
CA ILE A 221 0.02 -24.09 -15.47
C ILE A 221 0.49 -24.05 -16.92
N ALA A 222 -0.19 -23.27 -17.77
CA ALA A 222 0.07 -23.06 -19.20
C ALA A 222 0.45 -21.59 -19.48
N TYR A 223 1.20 -20.98 -18.57
CA TYR A 223 1.68 -19.59 -18.69
C TYR A 223 2.87 -19.50 -19.66
N ASP A 224 2.84 -18.50 -20.55
CA ASP A 224 3.88 -18.22 -21.55
C ASP A 224 5.13 -17.55 -20.94
N ALA A 225 5.84 -18.32 -20.12
CA ALA A 225 7.20 -17.99 -19.72
C ALA A 225 7.97 -19.27 -19.34
N ASP A 226 9.30 -19.18 -19.36
CA ASP A 226 10.20 -20.21 -18.83
C ASP A 226 10.98 -19.73 -17.59
N LEU A 227 11.75 -20.62 -16.96
CA LEU A 227 12.56 -20.29 -15.78
C LEU A 227 13.59 -19.17 -16.05
N SER A 228 14.08 -19.05 -17.29
CA SER A 228 15.06 -18.02 -17.65
C SER A 228 14.42 -16.63 -17.63
N GLN A 229 13.18 -16.50 -18.08
CA GLN A 229 12.43 -15.24 -18.03
C GLN A 229 12.16 -14.79 -16.58
N PHE A 230 11.74 -15.71 -15.70
CA PHE A 230 11.57 -15.39 -14.28
C PHE A 230 12.88 -15.00 -13.60
N ARG A 231 13.99 -15.66 -13.95
CA ARG A 231 15.32 -15.30 -13.46
C ARG A 231 15.75 -13.91 -13.95
N GLN A 232 15.66 -13.64 -15.25
CA GLN A 232 15.99 -12.33 -15.84
C GLN A 232 15.17 -11.22 -15.19
N ARG A 233 13.90 -11.49 -14.89
CA ARG A 233 13.03 -10.56 -14.18
C ARG A 233 13.56 -10.27 -12.77
N ALA A 234 13.97 -11.29 -12.02
CA ALA A 234 14.55 -11.12 -10.69
C ALA A 234 15.89 -10.36 -10.72
N GLU A 235 16.77 -10.64 -11.70
CA GLU A 235 18.04 -9.94 -11.92
C GLU A 235 17.82 -8.46 -12.23
N HIS A 236 16.85 -8.16 -13.10
CA HIS A 236 16.47 -6.79 -13.42
C HIS A 236 16.04 -6.03 -12.16
N LEU A 237 15.12 -6.58 -11.38
CA LEU A 237 14.65 -5.98 -10.13
C LEU A 237 15.78 -5.82 -9.10
N GLN A 238 16.67 -6.80 -8.97
CA GLN A 238 17.83 -6.73 -8.09
C GLN A 238 18.77 -5.60 -8.49
N SER A 239 19.09 -5.46 -9.78
CA SER A 239 19.99 -4.42 -10.28
C SER A 239 19.45 -3.01 -9.97
N LEU A 240 18.14 -2.80 -10.13
CA LEU A 240 17.47 -1.56 -9.78
C LEU A 240 17.50 -1.32 -8.25
N ARG A 241 17.38 -2.37 -7.43
CA ARG A 241 17.41 -2.25 -5.95
C ARG A 241 18.79 -1.80 -5.50
N ILE A 242 19.83 -2.42 -6.02
CA ILE A 242 21.23 -2.05 -5.75
C ILE A 242 21.48 -0.60 -6.19
N GLY A 243 21.10 -0.24 -7.42
CA GLY A 243 21.28 1.11 -7.95
C GLY A 243 20.51 2.20 -7.18
N SER A 244 19.38 1.84 -6.57
CA SER A 244 18.63 2.75 -5.69
C SER A 244 19.32 2.98 -4.33
N ALA A 245 20.00 1.97 -3.82
CA ALA A 245 20.75 2.03 -2.55
C ALA A 245 22.06 2.82 -2.69
N THR A 246 22.69 2.83 -3.86
CA THR A 246 23.94 3.58 -4.12
C THR A 246 23.75 5.07 -4.35
N ARG A 247 22.50 5.57 -4.44
CA ARG A 247 22.24 7.01 -4.61
C ARG A 247 22.54 7.80 -3.33
N PRO A 248 23.20 8.96 -3.43
CA PRO A 248 23.40 9.87 -2.29
C PRO A 248 22.08 10.19 -1.59
N ALA A 249 22.10 10.36 -0.26
CA ALA A 249 20.90 10.56 0.55
C ALA A 249 19.99 11.71 0.08
N TRP A 250 20.56 12.76 -0.53
CA TRP A 250 19.83 13.90 -1.07
C TRP A 250 19.13 13.64 -2.42
N LEU A 251 19.43 12.51 -3.09
CA LEU A 251 18.74 12.01 -4.29
C LEU A 251 17.74 10.87 -3.98
N ARG A 252 17.76 10.34 -2.75
CA ARG A 252 16.80 9.32 -2.29
C ARG A 252 15.47 10.01 -1.91
N GLY A 253 14.55 10.12 -2.87
CA GLY A 253 13.18 10.59 -2.62
C GLY A 253 12.68 11.71 -3.54
N ARG A 254 13.53 12.30 -4.41
CA ARG A 254 13.02 13.19 -5.45
C ARG A 254 12.40 12.36 -6.58
N VAL A 255 11.07 12.31 -6.59
CA VAL A 255 10.34 12.09 -7.84
C VAL A 255 10.68 13.31 -8.71
N ILE A 256 11.50 13.10 -9.74
CA ILE A 256 11.64 14.11 -10.80
C ILE A 256 10.34 14.04 -11.58
N VAL A 257 9.39 14.90 -11.22
CA VAL A 257 8.28 15.22 -12.10
C VAL A 257 8.88 16.06 -13.21
N THR A 258 9.26 15.43 -14.31
CA THR A 258 9.58 16.14 -15.53
C THR A 258 8.26 16.66 -16.10
N VAL A 259 7.87 17.87 -15.69
CA VAL A 259 6.84 18.63 -16.39
C VAL A 259 7.42 18.94 -17.76
N PRO A 260 6.77 18.54 -18.88
CA PRO A 260 7.23 18.94 -20.19
C PRO A 260 7.13 20.47 -20.29
N GLN A 261 8.26 21.15 -20.45
CA GLN A 261 8.27 22.57 -20.77
C GLN A 261 7.73 22.75 -22.19
N GLY A 262 6.47 23.15 -22.28
CA GLY A 262 5.86 23.72 -23.47
C GLY A 262 5.35 25.11 -23.14
N SER A 263 6.10 26.12 -23.61
CA SER A 263 5.71 27.51 -23.88
C SER A 263 4.94 28.30 -22.80
N ASP A 264 5.66 29.21 -22.14
CA ASP A 264 5.15 30.52 -21.69
C ASP A 264 4.52 31.25 -22.91
N PRO A 265 3.42 32.01 -22.76
CA PRO A 265 3.56 33.34 -22.15
C PRO A 265 2.35 33.81 -21.33
N ALA A 266 2.60 34.41 -20.17
CA ALA A 266 2.13 35.77 -19.82
C ALA A 266 2.06 36.00 -18.30
N GLY A 267 3.00 36.80 -17.81
CA GLY A 267 2.75 37.89 -16.87
C GLY A 267 2.10 37.58 -15.53
N TYR A 268 2.89 37.19 -14.54
CA TYR A 268 2.70 37.65 -13.15
C TYR A 268 4.07 37.91 -12.49
N PRO A 269 4.21 39.00 -11.70
CA PRO A 269 5.49 39.42 -11.16
C PRO A 269 6.01 38.48 -10.06
N LEU A 270 7.33 38.30 -10.08
CA LEU A 270 8.12 37.50 -9.16
C LEU A 270 7.83 37.84 -7.69
N SER A 271 7.64 36.80 -6.89
CA SER A 271 7.62 36.87 -5.42
C SER A 271 8.93 37.45 -4.86
N PRO A 272 8.89 38.13 -3.70
CA PRO A 272 10.04 38.83 -3.13
C PRO A 272 11.15 37.86 -2.66
N PRO A 273 12.41 38.34 -2.58
CA PRO A 273 13.56 37.52 -2.22
C PRO A 273 13.49 37.01 -0.76
N PRO A 274 14.19 35.90 -0.45
CA PRO A 274 14.10 35.21 0.83
C PRO A 274 14.57 36.07 2.00
N VAL A 275 13.71 36.18 3.02
CA VAL A 275 14.01 36.82 4.30
C VAL A 275 15.06 35.99 5.06
N LYS A 276 16.20 36.59 5.38
CA LYS A 276 17.25 35.99 6.23
C LYS A 276 16.71 35.69 7.64
N PRO A 277 17.07 34.57 8.27
CA PRO A 277 16.61 34.22 9.61
C PRO A 277 17.12 35.24 10.65
N ARG A 278 16.22 35.81 11.44
CA ARG A 278 16.57 36.67 12.59
C ARG A 278 17.05 35.78 13.76
N SER A 279 18.23 36.07 14.27
CA SER A 279 18.78 35.50 15.50
C SER A 279 17.85 35.72 16.70
N PRO A 280 17.75 34.76 17.64
CA PRO A 280 16.89 34.91 18.82
C PRO A 280 17.41 36.02 19.75
N LYS A 281 16.55 36.99 20.05
CA LYS A 281 16.81 38.01 21.07
C LYS A 281 16.83 37.34 22.45
N LYS A 282 17.94 37.51 23.17
CA LYS A 282 18.07 37.18 24.60
C LYS A 282 17.04 37.99 25.39
N VAL A 283 16.05 37.32 25.99
CA VAL A 283 15.15 37.93 26.97
C VAL A 283 15.83 37.84 28.34
N ALA A 284 16.23 38.99 28.87
CA ALA A 284 16.77 39.12 30.21
C ALA A 284 15.65 38.96 31.24
N PHE A 285 15.70 37.89 32.04
CA PHE A 285 14.80 37.67 33.17
C PHE A 285 15.30 38.50 34.38
N LYS A 286 14.67 39.64 34.65
CA LYS A 286 14.91 40.41 35.89
C LYS A 286 14.23 39.68 37.05
N ARG A 287 15.03 39.19 38.00
CA ARG A 287 14.57 38.75 39.32
C ARG A 287 14.19 39.98 40.14
N THR A 288 12.91 40.09 40.51
CA THR A 288 12.45 41.05 41.52
C THR A 288 12.15 40.31 42.80
N THR A 289 12.96 40.59 43.82
CA THR A 289 12.78 40.20 45.20
C THR A 289 11.67 41.05 45.83
N ALA A 290 10.68 40.44 46.47
CA ALA A 290 9.85 41.14 47.46
C ALA A 290 9.33 40.17 48.53
N VAL A 291 9.79 40.45 49.74
CA VAL A 291 9.47 39.85 51.03
C VAL A 291 8.11 40.34 51.52
N ARG A 292 7.22 39.45 52.02
CA ARG A 292 6.56 39.59 53.34
C ARG A 292 5.54 38.49 53.68
N ARG A 293 5.86 37.79 54.78
CA ARG A 293 5.08 37.60 56.03
C ARG A 293 3.77 36.78 56.07
N ARG A 294 3.79 35.91 57.12
CA ARG A 294 2.71 35.37 57.97
C ARG A 294 1.98 34.15 57.39
N ARG A 295 1.68 33.06 58.12
CA ARG A 295 1.52 32.82 59.56
C ARG A 295 1.61 31.29 59.82
N ARG A 296 1.98 30.89 61.04
CA ARG A 296 1.83 29.52 61.60
C ARG A 296 0.37 29.05 61.54
N PRO A 297 0.14 27.73 61.64
CA PRO A 297 -0.39 27.23 62.91
C PRO A 297 0.30 25.95 63.41
N ASP A 298 0.50 25.89 64.72
CA ASP A 298 0.64 24.64 65.49
C ASP A 298 -0.75 24.32 66.11
N ASP A 299 -0.94 23.03 66.41
CA ASP A 299 -1.92 22.38 67.30
C ASP A 299 -3.38 22.21 66.82
N GLN A 300 -3.70 21.02 66.30
CA GLN A 300 -4.32 19.90 67.05
C GLN A 300 -4.25 18.60 66.24
#